data_AF-A0A821GUG3-F1
#
_entry.id   AF-A0A821GUG3-F1
#
_cell.length_a   1.000
_cell.length_b   1.000
_cell.length_c   1.000
_cell.angle_alpha   90.00
_cell.angle_beta   90.00
_cell.angle_gamma   90.00
#
_symmetry.space_group_name_H-M   'P 1'
#
loop_
_entity.id
_entity.type
_entity.pdbx_description
1 polymer ?
#
loop_
_entity_poly.entity_id
_entity_poly.type
_entity_poly.pdbx_seq_one_letter_code
_entity_poly.pdbx_strand_id
1 'polypeptide(L)'
;SFINQLGHSPRHILQTLLSSRFFPIGIQIRAGDQTMTRTNVPFDETTILKKFENFFNCSQQIINTNIKLFRETNQVPIVFLLSDDIQIRQAALKRWKFSLECFQSFDNKCQSNNNSLNILANSNPVFHISYANDRILALRLGIFDNFLFSLCEQHLFSIESGFGRFAVFASLKLRNIYSFFHNEQPSCQNQSIPLATAGYHWSGI
;
A
#
# COMPACT_ATOMS: atom_id res chain seq x y z
N SER A 1 10.51 19.98 17.95
CA SER A 1 9.45 19.10 18.47
C SER A 1 9.39 17.87 17.60
N PHE A 2 9.52 16.67 18.18
CA PHE A 2 9.43 15.40 17.46
C PHE A 2 8.00 15.25 16.92
N ILE A 3 7.80 15.57 15.64
CA ILE A 3 6.60 15.14 14.92
C ILE A 3 6.63 13.62 14.97
N ASN A 4 5.71 13.03 15.75
CA ASN A 4 5.51 11.59 15.87
C ASN A 4 5.60 10.96 14.47
N GLN A 5 6.66 10.18 14.24
CA GLN A 5 6.85 9.46 12.99
C GLN A 5 5.83 8.32 12.95
N LEU A 6 4.61 8.65 12.53
CA LEU A 6 3.52 7.71 12.42
C LEU A 6 3.87 6.59 11.41
N GLY A 7 4.65 6.91 10.38
CA GLY A 7 5.11 5.98 9.35
C GLY A 7 6.37 5.21 9.68
N HIS A 8 6.65 4.22 8.84
CA HIS A 8 7.83 3.37 8.92
C HIS A 8 9.00 3.99 8.15
N SER A 9 10.22 3.71 8.57
CA SER A 9 11.41 4.12 7.84
C SER A 9 11.56 3.31 6.54
N PRO A 10 12.21 3.85 5.49
CA PRO A 10 12.52 3.09 4.28
C PRO A 10 13.23 1.77 4.55
N ARG A 11 14.13 1.76 5.54
CA ARG A 11 14.84 0.55 5.98
C ARG A 11 13.87 -0.52 6.50
N HIS A 12 12.93 -0.15 7.39
CA HIS A 12 11.95 -1.10 7.91
C HIS A 12 11.04 -1.62 6.80
N ILE A 13 10.62 -0.75 5.87
CA ILE A 13 9.79 -1.15 4.74
C ILE A 13 10.52 -2.18 3.88
N LEU A 14 11.75 -1.87 3.45
CA LEU A 14 12.55 -2.78 2.63
C LEU A 14 12.83 -4.11 3.35
N GLN A 15 13.18 -4.07 4.63
CA GLN A 15 13.39 -5.28 5.44
C GLN A 15 12.12 -6.14 5.54
N THR A 16 10.94 -5.51 5.62
CA THR A 16 9.67 -6.24 5.65
C THR A 16 9.41 -6.93 4.31
N LEU A 17 9.55 -6.18 3.22
CA LEU A 17 9.20 -6.66 1.88
C LEU A 17 10.15 -7.75 1.37
N LEU A 18 11.41 -7.75 1.81
CA LEU A 18 12.41 -8.77 1.45
C LEU A 18 12.42 -9.99 2.38
N SER A 19 11.69 -9.95 3.49
CA SER A 19 11.71 -11.02 4.49
C SER A 19 10.72 -12.12 4.12
N SER A 20 11.20 -13.37 4.08
CA SER A 20 10.36 -14.56 3.83
C SER A 20 9.28 -14.80 4.88
N ARG A 21 9.38 -14.14 6.04
CA ARG A 21 8.40 -14.22 7.14
C ARG A 21 7.10 -13.50 6.82
N PHE A 22 7.12 -12.58 5.86
CA PHE A 22 5.97 -11.74 5.54
C PHE A 22 5.43 -12.08 4.17
N PHE A 23 4.11 -11.97 4.04
CA PHE A 23 3.43 -12.06 2.75
C PHE A 23 2.92 -10.65 2.38
N PRO A 24 3.70 -9.89 1.58
CA PRO A 24 3.36 -8.51 1.27
C PRO A 24 2.23 -8.41 0.23
N ILE A 25 1.18 -7.66 0.59
CA ILE A 25 0.06 -7.25 -0.26
C ILE A 25 0.22 -5.76 -0.54
N GLY A 26 0.52 -5.39 -1.77
CA GLY A 26 0.68 -4.00 -2.18
C GLY A 26 -0.66 -3.35 -2.46
N ILE A 27 -0.95 -2.22 -1.81
CA ILE A 27 -2.02 -1.29 -2.18
C ILE A 27 -1.40 0.01 -2.72
N GLN A 28 -1.77 0.41 -3.94
CA GLN A 28 -1.44 1.73 -4.49
C GLN A 28 -2.74 2.52 -4.75
N ILE A 29 -2.92 3.61 -4.03
CA ILE A 29 -4.06 4.52 -4.20
C ILE A 29 -3.58 5.79 -4.87
N ARG A 30 -4.28 6.21 -5.94
CA ARG A 30 -4.12 7.53 -6.57
C ARG A 30 -5.34 8.37 -6.21
N ALA A 31 -5.14 9.41 -5.42
CA ALA A 31 -6.19 10.34 -5.00
C ALA A 31 -6.36 11.51 -5.99
N GLY A 32 -5.35 11.80 -6.82
CA GLY A 32 -5.39 12.75 -7.92
C GLY A 32 -4.66 14.07 -7.65
N ASP A 33 -4.44 14.88 -8.68
CA ASP A 33 -3.55 16.06 -8.60
C ASP A 33 -3.98 17.13 -7.58
N GLN A 34 -5.29 17.21 -7.32
CA GLN A 34 -5.83 18.18 -6.37
C GLN A 34 -5.43 17.89 -4.92
N THR A 35 -4.96 16.69 -4.57
CA THR A 35 -4.53 16.36 -3.21
C THR A 35 -3.07 16.75 -2.97
N MET A 36 -2.24 16.82 -4.01
CA MET A 36 -0.82 17.18 -3.90
C MET A 36 -0.60 18.66 -3.53
N THR A 37 -1.58 19.53 -3.79
CA THR A 37 -1.51 20.98 -3.54
C THR A 37 -2.25 21.44 -2.29
N ARG A 38 -2.97 20.54 -1.60
CA ARG A 38 -3.82 20.88 -0.44
C ARG A 38 -2.98 20.96 0.83
N THR A 39 -2.65 22.17 1.27
CA THR A 39 -1.90 22.41 2.50
C THR A 39 -2.79 22.57 3.76
N ASN A 40 -4.10 22.79 3.62
CA ASN A 40 -4.98 23.18 4.74
C ASN A 40 -6.39 22.52 4.74
N VAL A 41 -6.52 21.26 4.32
CA VAL A 41 -7.82 20.56 4.43
C VAL A 41 -7.92 19.87 5.79
N PRO A 42 -9.02 20.06 6.56
CA PRO A 42 -9.20 19.40 7.84
C PRO A 42 -9.13 17.88 7.68
N PHE A 43 -8.27 17.26 8.50
CA PHE A 43 -8.07 15.82 8.51
C PHE A 43 -9.24 15.14 9.22
N ASP A 44 -10.09 14.45 8.47
CA ASP A 44 -11.10 13.54 9.01
C ASP A 44 -10.76 12.10 8.59
N GLU A 45 -10.19 11.35 9.53
CA GLU A 45 -9.81 9.96 9.36
C GLU A 45 -10.97 9.09 8.86
N THR A 46 -12.17 9.29 9.39
CA THR A 46 -13.32 8.43 9.10
C THR A 46 -13.79 8.65 7.67
N THR A 47 -13.92 9.92 7.27
CA THR A 47 -14.35 10.28 5.91
C THR A 47 -13.34 9.82 4.86
N ILE A 48 -12.03 9.98 5.13
CA ILE A 48 -10.97 9.55 4.21
C ILE A 48 -10.96 8.03 4.05
N LEU A 49 -10.97 7.28 5.16
CA LEU A 49 -10.96 5.81 5.08
C LEU A 49 -12.22 5.27 4.43
N LYS A 50 -13.39 5.87 4.68
CA LYS A 50 -14.64 5.49 4.02
C LYS A 50 -14.57 5.71 2.51
N LYS A 51 -14.01 6.82 2.04
CA LYS A 51 -13.84 7.09 0.61
C LYS A 51 -13.01 6.02 -0.10
N PHE A 52 -12.03 5.43 0.57
CA PHE A 52 -11.12 4.43 0.00
C PHE A 52 -11.33 3.03 0.60
N GLU A 53 -12.47 2.78 1.23
CA GLU A 53 -12.73 1.56 2.02
C GLU A 53 -12.58 0.29 1.17
N ASN A 54 -12.89 0.40 -0.11
CA ASN A 54 -12.83 -0.71 -1.06
C ASN A 54 -11.44 -1.33 -1.19
N PHE A 55 -10.37 -0.53 -1.15
CA PHE A 55 -9.00 -1.05 -1.19
C PHE A 55 -8.67 -1.85 0.08
N PHE A 56 -9.10 -1.36 1.24
CA PHE A 56 -8.85 -2.00 2.53
C PHE A 56 -9.71 -3.26 2.70
N ASN A 57 -10.99 -3.21 2.30
CA ASN A 57 -11.91 -4.34 2.30
C ASN A 57 -11.41 -5.45 1.37
N CYS A 58 -10.95 -5.10 0.17
CA CYS A 58 -10.34 -6.05 -0.74
C CYS A 58 -9.11 -6.74 -0.14
N SER A 59 -8.25 -5.97 0.51
CA SER A 59 -7.04 -6.52 1.15
C SER A 59 -7.40 -7.47 2.29
N GLN A 60 -8.45 -7.14 3.07
CA GLN A 60 -8.96 -8.04 4.09
C GLN A 60 -9.55 -9.32 3.48
N GLN A 61 -10.28 -9.22 2.36
CA GLN A 61 -10.79 -10.39 1.63
C GLN A 61 -9.65 -11.30 1.17
N ILE A 62 -8.61 -10.73 0.56
CA ILE A 62 -7.38 -11.46 0.17
C ILE A 62 -6.79 -12.19 1.37
N ILE A 63 -6.70 -11.51 2.52
CA ILE A 63 -6.15 -12.11 3.73
C ILE A 63 -7.00 -13.29 4.19
N ASN A 64 -8.33 -13.10 4.24
CA ASN A 64 -9.27 -14.11 4.69
C ASN A 64 -9.28 -15.33 3.76
N THR A 65 -9.26 -15.13 2.44
CA THR A 65 -9.23 -16.21 1.44
C THR A 65 -7.94 -17.03 1.52
N ASN A 66 -6.81 -16.39 1.86
CA ASN A 66 -5.50 -17.04 1.92
C ASN A 66 -5.08 -17.46 3.34
N ILE A 67 -5.99 -17.44 4.32
CA ILE A 67 -5.66 -17.73 5.72
C ILE A 67 -5.02 -19.11 5.92
N LYS A 68 -5.45 -20.11 5.13
CA LYS A 68 -4.89 -21.46 5.18
C LYS A 68 -3.44 -21.47 4.67
N LEU A 69 -3.18 -20.81 3.53
CA LEU A 69 -1.85 -20.66 2.96
C LEU A 69 -0.89 -20.02 3.96
N PHE A 70 -1.29 -18.95 4.63
CA PHE A 70 -0.45 -18.25 5.61
C PHE A 70 -0.10 -19.11 6.82
N ARG A 71 -1.05 -19.93 7.29
CA ARG A 71 -0.81 -20.87 8.39
C ARG A 71 0.16 -21.98 7.99
N GLU A 72 0.01 -22.53 6.78
CA GLU A 72 0.87 -23.61 6.27
C GLU A 72 2.29 -23.13 5.96
N THR A 73 2.44 -21.90 5.48
CA THR A 73 3.74 -21.28 5.14
C THR A 73 4.38 -20.53 6.31
N ASN A 74 3.67 -20.42 7.44
CA ASN A 74 4.07 -19.61 8.59
C ASN A 74 4.43 -18.16 8.23
N GLN A 75 3.68 -17.58 7.28
CA GLN A 75 3.87 -16.20 6.83
C GLN A 75 2.82 -15.28 7.45
N VAL A 76 3.23 -14.05 7.78
CA VAL A 76 2.33 -13.02 8.30
C VAL A 76 1.92 -12.08 7.15
N PRO A 77 0.60 -11.94 6.86
CA PRO A 77 0.16 -11.00 5.84
C PRO A 77 0.40 -9.56 6.29
N ILE A 78 0.99 -8.76 5.39
CA ILE A 78 1.26 -7.33 5.60
C ILE A 78 0.80 -6.55 4.39
N VAL A 79 0.17 -5.41 4.63
CA VAL A 79 -0.31 -4.50 3.59
C VAL A 79 0.68 -3.36 3.43
N PHE A 80 1.38 -3.31 2.30
CA PHE A 80 2.22 -2.17 1.93
C PHE A 80 1.37 -1.12 1.22
N LEU A 81 1.14 0.02 1.87
CA LEU A 81 0.30 1.09 1.35
C LEU A 81 1.14 2.24 0.75
N LEU A 82 0.92 2.46 -0.54
CA LEU A 82 1.38 3.63 -1.29
C LEU A 82 0.20 4.53 -1.66
N SER A 83 0.40 5.83 -1.50
CA SER A 83 -0.55 6.85 -1.94
C SER A 83 0.16 8.17 -2.17
N ASP A 84 -0.32 8.93 -3.15
CA ASP A 84 0.05 10.33 -3.39
C ASP A 84 -0.53 11.27 -2.33
N ASP A 85 -1.58 10.86 -1.62
CA ASP A 85 -2.19 11.59 -0.52
C ASP A 85 -1.66 11.12 0.84
N ILE A 86 -1.00 12.03 1.56
CA ILE A 86 -0.46 11.75 2.89
C ILE A 86 -1.55 11.45 3.91
N GLN A 87 -2.73 12.04 3.79
CA GLN A 87 -3.81 11.88 4.76
C GLN A 87 -4.34 10.45 4.73
N ILE A 88 -4.42 9.81 3.56
CA ILE A 88 -4.78 8.39 3.42
C ILE A 88 -3.80 7.51 4.20
N ARG A 89 -2.49 7.74 4.02
CA ARG A 89 -1.45 6.96 4.71
C ARG A 89 -1.50 7.17 6.22
N GLN A 90 -1.68 8.40 6.67
CA GLN A 90 -1.78 8.72 8.09
C GLN A 90 -3.03 8.09 8.71
N ALA A 91 -4.18 8.17 8.05
CA ALA A 91 -5.42 7.54 8.50
C ALA A 91 -5.26 6.02 8.64
N ALA A 92 -4.70 5.35 7.63
CA ALA A 92 -4.47 3.91 7.66
C ALA A 92 -3.48 3.50 8.77
N LEU A 93 -2.40 4.26 8.97
CA LEU A 93 -1.43 3.98 10.03
C LEU A 93 -2.01 4.25 11.43
N LYS A 94 -2.84 5.27 11.62
CA LYS A 94 -3.51 5.49 12.92
C LYS A 94 -4.36 4.28 13.31
N ARG A 95 -5.06 3.69 12.34
CA ARG A 95 -5.98 2.58 12.58
C ARG A 95 -5.31 1.21 12.63
N TRP A 96 -4.31 0.97 11.80
CA TRP A 96 -3.82 -0.37 11.47
C TRP A 96 -2.29 -0.46 11.37
N LYS A 97 -1.53 0.47 11.97
CA LYS A 97 -0.06 0.45 11.89
C LYS A 97 0.51 -0.89 12.36
N PHE A 98 1.36 -1.46 11.52
CA PHE A 98 2.17 -2.62 11.86
C PHE A 98 3.17 -2.27 12.98
N SER A 99 3.22 -3.09 14.04
CA SER A 99 4.10 -2.81 15.18
C SER A 99 5.56 -3.11 14.86
N LEU A 100 6.50 -2.29 15.36
CA LEU A 100 7.92 -2.57 15.18
C LEU A 100 8.40 -3.78 16.01
N GLU A 101 7.69 -4.11 17.08
CA GLU A 101 8.00 -5.28 17.93
C GLU A 101 7.83 -6.59 17.15
N CYS A 102 7.03 -6.56 16.08
CA CYS A 102 6.84 -7.67 15.17
C CYS A 102 8.04 -8.02 14.30
N PHE A 103 9.01 -7.10 14.14
CA PHE A 103 10.26 -7.43 13.47
C PHE A 103 11.14 -8.36 14.31
N GLN A 104 11.02 -8.29 15.64
CA GLN A 104 11.95 -8.92 16.58
C GLN A 104 11.38 -10.18 17.24
N SER A 105 10.06 -10.32 17.33
CA SER A 105 9.43 -11.50 17.94
C SER A 105 9.36 -12.67 16.96
N PHE A 106 9.87 -13.84 17.35
CA PHE A 106 9.65 -15.12 16.66
C PHE A 106 8.27 -15.71 16.98
N ASP A 107 7.63 -15.23 18.03
CA ASP A 107 6.31 -15.69 18.45
C ASP A 107 5.23 -15.02 17.59
N ASN A 108 4.14 -15.74 17.34
CA ASN A 108 2.97 -15.33 16.56
C ASN A 108 2.21 -14.10 17.11
N LYS A 109 2.83 -13.24 17.92
CA LYS A 109 2.28 -11.98 18.45
C LYS A 109 1.79 -11.01 17.37
N CYS A 110 2.15 -11.27 16.11
CA CYS A 110 1.84 -10.43 14.95
C CYS A 110 0.71 -10.99 14.08
N GLN A 111 0.14 -12.15 14.46
CA GLN A 111 -1.10 -12.61 13.87
C GLN A 111 -2.22 -11.69 14.37
N SER A 112 -2.71 -10.88 13.44
CA SER A 112 -3.83 -9.96 13.64
C SER A 112 -5.02 -10.70 14.28
N ASN A 113 -5.60 -10.08 15.32
CA ASN A 113 -6.95 -10.41 15.75
C ASN A 113 -7.91 -10.18 14.59
N ASN A 114 -8.87 -11.09 14.35
CA ASN A 114 -9.86 -10.98 13.28
C ASN A 114 -10.32 -9.50 13.06
N ASN A 115 -10.08 -8.97 11.85
CA ASN A 115 -10.39 -7.62 11.36
C ASN A 115 -9.34 -6.48 11.55
N SER A 116 -8.06 -6.77 11.82
CA SER A 116 -7.03 -5.72 11.74
C SER A 116 -6.06 -5.94 10.57
N LEU A 117 -6.03 -5.00 9.61
CA LEU A 117 -4.95 -4.98 8.63
C LEU A 117 -3.61 -4.70 9.34
N ASN A 118 -2.52 -5.18 8.76
CA ASN A 118 -1.15 -4.85 9.17
C ASN A 118 -0.56 -3.84 8.18
N ILE A 119 -0.78 -2.55 8.38
CA ILE A 119 -0.38 -1.49 7.43
C ILE A 119 1.08 -1.11 7.63
N LEU A 120 1.84 -1.28 6.57
CA LEU A 120 3.19 -0.80 6.35
C LEU A 120 3.13 0.36 5.36
N ALA A 121 3.49 1.56 5.80
CA ALA A 121 3.54 2.75 4.94
C ALA A 121 4.57 3.76 5.44
N ASN A 122 5.10 4.55 4.53
CA ASN A 122 5.79 5.80 4.86
C ASN A 122 4.74 6.91 5.01
N SER A 123 4.84 7.74 6.05
CA SER A 123 3.94 8.89 6.24
C SER A 123 4.68 10.17 6.56
N ASN A 124 5.98 10.23 6.28
CA ASN A 124 6.76 11.41 6.59
C ASN A 124 6.41 12.55 5.59
N PRO A 125 5.81 13.66 6.09
CA PRO A 125 5.41 14.78 5.25
C PRO A 125 6.57 15.45 4.52
N VAL A 126 7.79 15.33 5.04
CA VAL A 126 8.99 15.87 4.39
C VAL A 126 9.18 15.25 3.00
N PHE A 127 8.89 13.96 2.81
CA PHE A 127 8.98 13.35 1.47
C PHE A 127 7.90 13.92 0.54
N HIS A 128 6.67 14.10 1.02
CA HIS A 128 5.58 14.71 0.25
C HIS A 128 5.89 16.15 -0.20
N ILE A 129 6.42 16.97 0.72
CA ILE A 129 6.88 18.33 0.42
C ILE A 129 8.07 18.32 -0.54
N SER A 130 8.98 17.36 -0.40
CA SER A 130 10.13 17.20 -1.31
C SER A 130 9.68 16.86 -2.74
N TYR A 131 8.63 16.04 -2.90
CA TYR A 131 8.04 15.75 -4.21
C TYR A 131 7.54 17.02 -4.92
N ALA A 132 7.01 17.99 -4.18
CA ALA A 132 6.49 19.24 -4.73
C ALA A 132 7.59 20.25 -5.11
N ASN A 133 8.71 20.27 -4.37
CA ASN A 133 9.73 21.31 -4.49
C ASN A 133 10.97 20.91 -5.31
N ASP A 134 11.30 19.62 -5.42
CA ASP A 134 12.44 19.12 -6.20
C ASP A 134 12.02 17.96 -7.11
N ARG A 135 11.91 18.24 -8.41
CA ARG A 135 11.46 17.26 -9.41
C ARG A 135 12.41 16.06 -9.57
N ILE A 136 13.72 16.24 -9.38
CA ILE A 136 14.69 15.15 -9.54
C ILE A 136 14.61 14.22 -8.34
N LEU A 137 14.56 14.79 -7.13
CA LEU A 137 14.36 14.02 -5.91
C LEU A 137 13.00 13.30 -5.93
N ALA A 138 11.95 13.99 -6.37
CA ALA A 138 10.62 13.43 -6.59
C ALA A 138 10.67 12.18 -7.47
N LEU A 139 11.30 12.29 -8.65
CA LEU A 139 11.44 11.16 -9.56
C LEU A 139 12.20 9.99 -8.92
N ARG A 140 13.31 10.27 -8.23
CA ARG A 140 14.13 9.23 -7.57
C ARG A 140 13.35 8.48 -6.49
N LEU A 141 12.61 9.20 -5.66
CA LEU A 141 11.78 8.58 -4.61
C LEU A 141 10.61 7.82 -5.23
N GLY A 142 10.00 8.35 -6.30
CA GLY A 142 8.94 7.66 -7.04
C GLY A 142 9.41 6.34 -7.67
N ILE A 143 10.63 6.31 -8.23
CA ILE A 143 11.26 5.06 -8.72
C ILE A 143 11.46 4.07 -7.58
N PHE A 144 11.94 4.54 -6.43
CA PHE A 144 12.15 3.68 -5.26
C PHE A 144 10.83 3.10 -4.74
N ASP A 145 9.78 3.92 -4.63
CA ASP A 145 8.45 3.47 -4.21
C ASP A 145 7.85 2.46 -5.22
N ASN A 146 8.02 2.68 -6.54
CA ASN A 146 7.65 1.70 -7.57
C ASN A 146 8.38 0.37 -7.39
N PHE A 147 9.69 0.44 -7.16
CA PHE A 147 10.50 -0.75 -6.91
C PHE A 147 10.00 -1.50 -5.68
N LEU A 148 9.78 -0.83 -4.55
CA LEU A 148 9.23 -1.45 -3.35
C LEU A 148 7.86 -2.10 -3.62
N PHE A 149 6.99 -1.42 -4.35
CA PHE A 149 5.68 -1.97 -4.69
C PHE A 149 5.79 -3.26 -5.51
N SER A 150 6.71 -3.30 -6.48
CA SER A 150 6.94 -4.48 -7.32
C SER A 150 7.43 -5.72 -6.56
N LEU A 151 7.94 -5.56 -5.34
CA LEU A 151 8.34 -6.66 -4.47
C LEU A 151 7.15 -7.36 -3.80
N CYS A 152 5.93 -6.83 -3.93
CA CYS A 152 4.75 -7.42 -3.30
C CYS A 152 4.34 -8.73 -4.00
N GLU A 153 3.73 -9.64 -3.24
CA GLU A 153 3.23 -10.92 -3.76
C GLU A 153 1.85 -10.77 -4.42
N GLN A 154 1.08 -9.79 -3.98
CA GLN A 154 -0.20 -9.42 -4.57
C GLN A 154 -0.30 -7.90 -4.72
N HIS A 155 -1.09 -7.46 -5.70
CA HIS A 155 -1.16 -6.05 -6.04
C HIS A 155 -2.61 -5.59 -6.18
N LEU A 156 -2.93 -4.48 -5.52
CA LEU A 156 -4.16 -3.72 -5.68
C LEU A 156 -3.76 -2.31 -6.07
N PHE A 157 -4.25 -1.79 -7.18
CA PHE A 157 -3.91 -0.43 -7.61
C PHE A 157 -5.09 0.35 -8.17
N SER A 158 -4.99 1.67 -8.15
CA SER A 158 -5.97 2.54 -8.79
C SER A 158 -5.84 2.42 -10.31
N ILE A 159 -6.92 2.07 -11.00
CA ILE A 159 -6.90 1.78 -12.45
C ILE A 159 -6.37 2.95 -13.31
N GLU A 160 -6.51 4.18 -12.84
CA GLU A 160 -6.06 5.40 -13.54
C GLU A 160 -4.56 5.67 -13.34
N SER A 161 -3.91 4.97 -12.41
CA SER A 161 -2.54 5.23 -11.96
C SER A 161 -1.50 4.53 -12.84
N GLY A 162 -0.79 5.29 -13.68
CA GLY A 162 0.39 4.81 -14.41
C GLY A 162 1.48 4.30 -13.48
N PHE A 163 1.66 5.01 -12.37
CA PHE A 163 2.56 4.63 -11.28
C PHE A 163 2.27 3.22 -10.73
N GLY A 164 1.01 2.93 -10.42
CA GLY A 164 0.62 1.59 -9.93
C GLY A 164 0.84 0.51 -11.00
N ARG A 165 0.40 0.78 -12.23
CA ARG A 165 0.51 -0.14 -13.37
C ARG A 165 1.95 -0.54 -13.68
N PHE A 166 2.85 0.43 -13.72
CA PHE A 166 4.26 0.18 -14.02
C PHE A 166 4.89 -0.75 -12.99
N ALA A 167 4.69 -0.49 -11.70
CA ALA A 167 5.23 -1.35 -10.66
C ALA A 167 4.63 -2.77 -10.66
N VAL A 168 3.32 -2.91 -10.93
CA VAL A 168 2.70 -4.24 -11.12
C VAL A 168 3.34 -4.95 -12.30
N PHE A 169 3.51 -4.26 -13.43
CA PHE A 169 4.16 -4.84 -14.60
C PHE A 169 5.60 -5.28 -14.29
N ALA A 170 6.37 -4.44 -13.61
CA ALA A 170 7.74 -4.73 -13.19
C ALA A 170 7.85 -5.90 -12.20
N SER A 171 6.79 -6.21 -11.45
CA SER A 171 6.76 -7.38 -10.55
C SER A 171 6.79 -8.72 -11.29
N LEU A 172 6.40 -8.72 -12.58
CA LEU A 172 6.23 -9.92 -13.42
C LEU A 172 5.29 -10.99 -12.82
N LYS A 173 4.49 -10.64 -11.80
CA LYS A 173 3.52 -11.55 -11.21
C LYS A 173 2.38 -11.77 -12.20
N LEU A 174 2.09 -13.03 -12.52
CA LEU A 174 1.09 -13.37 -13.55
C LEU A 174 -0.35 -13.38 -13.04
N ARG A 175 -0.56 -13.33 -11.72
CA ARG A 175 -1.85 -13.51 -11.04
C ARG A 175 -1.94 -12.62 -9.80
N ASN A 176 -3.13 -12.53 -9.21
CA ASN A 176 -3.40 -11.77 -7.98
C ASN A 176 -3.16 -10.27 -8.14
N ILE A 177 -3.59 -9.75 -9.29
CA ILE A 177 -3.54 -8.34 -9.64
C ILE A 177 -4.97 -7.82 -9.67
N TYR A 178 -5.25 -6.80 -8.88
CA TYR A 178 -6.57 -6.21 -8.75
C TYR A 178 -6.48 -4.71 -9.07
N SER A 179 -7.46 -4.18 -9.79
CA SER A 179 -7.46 -2.77 -10.19
C SER A 179 -8.85 -2.19 -10.13
N PHE A 180 -9.01 -1.06 -9.46
CA PHE A 180 -10.33 -0.47 -9.23
C PHE A 180 -10.31 1.06 -9.34
N PHE A 181 -11.46 1.63 -9.66
CA PHE A 181 -11.73 3.04 -9.38
C PHE A 181 -12.09 3.21 -7.90
N HIS A 182 -11.70 4.33 -7.29
CA HIS A 182 -12.02 4.58 -5.89
C HIS A 182 -13.54 4.77 -5.64
N ASN A 183 -14.32 5.08 -6.67
CA ASN A 183 -15.78 5.30 -6.57
C ASN A 183 -16.62 4.08 -6.95
N GLU A 184 -16.01 3.03 -7.50
CA GLU A 184 -16.74 1.80 -7.84
C GLU A 184 -16.72 0.85 -6.65
N GLN A 185 -17.75 0.01 -6.49
CA GLN A 185 -17.74 -1.11 -5.54
C GLN A 185 -17.03 -2.32 -6.16
N PRO A 186 -15.79 -2.63 -5.76
CA PRO A 186 -15.08 -3.75 -6.33
C PRO A 186 -15.13 -4.94 -5.38
N SER A 187 -15.31 -6.13 -5.95
CA SER A 187 -15.19 -7.37 -5.22
C SER A 187 -13.92 -8.09 -5.65
N CYS A 188 -13.04 -8.37 -4.70
CA CYS A 188 -11.79 -9.10 -4.95
C CYS A 188 -12.00 -10.59 -5.11
N GLN A 189 -13.26 -11.04 -5.07
CA GLN A 189 -13.62 -12.44 -5.19
C GLN A 189 -13.50 -12.98 -6.61
N ASN A 190 -13.54 -12.16 -7.68
CA ASN A 190 -13.55 -12.67 -9.06
C ASN A 190 -12.85 -11.78 -10.13
N GLN A 191 -12.08 -10.77 -9.72
CA GLN A 191 -11.60 -9.72 -10.65
C GLN A 191 -10.07 -9.59 -10.70
N SER A 192 -9.33 -10.71 -10.62
CA SER A 192 -7.90 -10.62 -10.95
C SER A 192 -7.76 -10.31 -12.44
N ILE A 193 -7.03 -9.25 -12.76
CA ILE A 193 -6.69 -8.92 -14.14
C ILE A 193 -5.41 -9.63 -14.57
N PRO A 194 -5.25 -9.95 -15.87
CA PRO A 194 -3.98 -10.43 -16.41
C PRO A 194 -2.87 -9.36 -16.33
N LEU A 195 -1.61 -9.81 -16.22
CA LEU A 195 -0.43 -8.93 -16.26
C LEU A 195 -0.41 -8.06 -17.53
N ALA A 196 -0.82 -8.62 -18.68
CA ALA A 196 -0.93 -7.87 -19.93
C ALA A 196 -1.88 -6.67 -19.80
N THR A 197 -3.03 -6.84 -19.15
CA THR A 197 -4.01 -5.76 -18.91
C THR A 197 -3.47 -4.70 -17.97
N ALA A 198 -2.65 -5.08 -16.98
CA ALA A 198 -1.97 -4.13 -16.11
C ALA A 198 -0.97 -3.25 -16.89
N GLY A 199 -0.21 -3.85 -17.82
CA GLY A 199 0.81 -3.15 -18.61
C GLY A 199 0.32 -2.41 -19.87
N TYR A 200 -0.89 -2.69 -20.37
CA TYR A 200 -1.34 -2.20 -21.70
C TYR A 200 -1.72 -0.71 -21.75
N HIS A 201 -1.80 -0.01 -20.61
CA HIS A 201 -2.10 1.42 -20.58
C HIS A 201 -1.00 2.21 -19.88
N TRP A 202 -0.23 2.93 -20.67
CA TRP A 202 0.71 3.96 -20.21
C TRP A 202 -0.10 5.24 -19.94
N SER A 203 -0.90 5.27 -18.88
CA SER A 203 -1.23 6.58 -18.28
C SER A 203 0.00 7.09 -17.53
N GLY A 204 0.20 8.41 -17.45
CA GLY A 204 1.45 9.00 -16.97
C GLY A 204 1.94 8.48 -15.62
N ILE A 205 3.25 8.29 -15.52
CA ILE A 205 3.99 8.11 -14.25
C ILE A 205 4.15 9.47 -13.58
#